data_AF-A0A853IF08-F1
#
_entry.id   AF-A0A853IF08-F1
#
_cell.length_a   1.000
_cell.length_b   1.000
_cell.length_c   1.000
_cell.angle_alpha   90.00
_cell.angle_beta   90.00
_cell.angle_gamma   90.00
#
_symmetry.space_group_name_H-M   'P 1'
#
loop_
_entity.id
_entity.type
_entity.pdbx_description
1 polymer ?
#
loop_
_entity_poly.entity_id
_entity_poly.type
_entity_poly.pdbx_seq_one_letter_code
_entity_poly.pdbx_strand_id
1 'polypeptide(L)'
;MSKNKFNGVFNRSLVKATACLSVLLFTSTAMAMNKAVEEVNNDLTNDYQPAIEDLHGLQVTEKLASIVVTSTGCTKKEDFIVVSDKSVPPKVTFIRLKPDYCRAASRPYLIRFSLEEVGARKFSVVNPVIPSPSDF
;
A
#
# COMPACT_ATOMS: atom_id res chain seq x y z
N MET A 1 -46.77 3.14 21.48
CA MET A 1 -45.61 2.24 21.70
C MET A 1 -44.45 3.06 22.25
N SER A 2 -43.97 2.61 23.40
CA SER A 2 -42.71 2.86 24.13
C SER A 2 -42.02 4.24 24.11
N LYS A 3 -42.06 4.89 25.28
CA LYS A 3 -41.10 5.87 25.79
C LYS A 3 -39.97 5.11 26.50
N ASN A 4 -38.72 5.58 26.38
CA ASN A 4 -37.60 5.42 27.33
C ASN A 4 -36.59 6.52 26.91
N LYS A 5 -36.32 7.65 27.60
CA LYS A 5 -36.11 7.98 29.02
C LYS A 5 -35.09 7.09 29.72
N PHE A 6 -33.84 7.52 29.71
CA PHE A 6 -32.87 7.24 30.77
C PHE A 6 -32.19 8.54 31.18
N ASN A 7 -32.58 9.02 32.36
CA ASN A 7 -31.84 10.00 33.15
C ASN A 7 -30.78 9.25 33.95
N GLY A 8 -29.59 9.83 34.08
CA GLY A 8 -28.52 9.32 34.93
C GLY A 8 -27.62 10.45 35.42
N VAL A 9 -28.09 11.15 36.44
CA VAL A 9 -27.33 12.11 37.26
C VAL A 9 -26.37 11.33 38.17
N PHE A 10 -25.07 11.59 38.13
CA PHE A 10 -24.12 11.31 39.23
C PHE A 10 -22.80 12.05 38.94
N ASN A 11 -22.06 12.66 39.85
CA ASN A 11 -22.30 13.33 41.12
C ASN A 11 -21.02 14.15 41.33
N ARG A 12 -21.12 15.44 41.69
CA ARG A 12 -19.95 16.28 41.97
C ARG A 12 -19.41 15.90 43.35
N SER A 13 -18.27 15.22 43.39
CA SER A 13 -17.46 15.14 44.62
C SER A 13 -16.10 15.77 44.39
N LEU A 14 -16.00 16.97 44.94
CA LEU A 14 -14.82 17.75 45.21
C LEU A 14 -13.81 16.91 46.01
N VAL A 15 -12.67 16.54 45.42
CA VAL A 15 -11.53 16.01 46.18
C VAL A 15 -10.43 17.06 46.17
N LYS A 16 -10.09 17.47 47.39
CA LYS A 16 -9.19 18.55 47.76
C LYS A 16 -7.75 18.28 47.30
N ALA A 17 -7.05 19.37 47.04
CA ALA A 17 -5.62 19.43 46.81
C ALA A 17 -4.81 18.79 47.95
N THR A 18 -3.84 17.95 47.58
CA THR A 18 -2.66 17.65 48.40
C THR A 18 -1.48 17.54 47.46
N ALA A 19 -0.66 18.58 47.46
CA ALA A 19 0.69 18.55 46.92
C ALA A 19 1.53 17.59 47.77
N CYS A 20 2.19 16.62 47.15
CA CYS A 20 3.31 15.92 47.75
C CYS A 20 4.45 15.91 46.75
N LEU A 21 5.47 16.67 47.13
CA LEU A 21 6.75 16.82 46.45
C LEU A 21 7.55 15.53 46.69
N SER A 22 7.78 14.74 45.64
CA SER A 22 8.81 13.69 45.65
C SER A 22 9.56 13.72 44.32
N VAL A 23 10.61 14.55 44.28
CA VAL A 23 11.72 14.40 43.36
C VAL A 23 12.54 13.20 43.87
N LEU A 24 12.68 12.16 43.06
CA LEU A 24 13.95 11.47 42.77
C LEU A 24 13.71 10.20 41.92
N LEU A 25 14.45 10.18 40.79
CA LEU A 25 15.04 9.02 40.11
C LEU A 25 14.12 8.00 39.43
N PHE A 26 13.88 8.20 38.13
CA PHE A 26 14.10 7.16 37.10
C PHE A 26 14.54 7.83 35.79
N THR A 27 15.83 8.15 35.69
CA THR A 27 16.49 8.25 34.39
C THR A 27 16.63 6.84 33.79
N SER A 28 16.35 6.70 32.50
CA SER A 28 16.68 5.58 31.59
C SER A 28 15.75 4.36 31.45
N THR A 29 14.51 4.56 30.99
CA THR A 29 13.80 3.49 30.24
C THR A 29 13.53 3.83 28.76
N ALA A 30 13.99 4.98 28.27
CA ALA A 30 13.87 5.33 26.85
C ALA A 30 14.77 4.49 25.90
N MET A 31 15.72 3.70 26.41
CA MET A 31 16.64 2.94 25.55
C MET A 31 16.12 1.56 25.10
N ALA A 32 15.10 1.00 25.76
CA ALA A 32 14.60 -0.34 25.42
C ALA A 32 13.43 -0.32 24.41
N MET A 33 12.69 0.79 24.29
CA MET A 33 11.59 0.90 23.32
C MET A 33 12.06 1.28 21.90
N ASN A 34 13.21 1.95 21.76
CA ASN A 34 13.68 2.37 20.44
C ASN A 34 14.23 1.20 19.60
N LYS A 35 14.79 0.17 20.23
CA LYS A 35 15.44 -0.94 19.51
C LYS A 35 14.44 -1.89 18.81
N ALA A 36 13.28 -2.14 19.43
CA ALA A 36 12.22 -2.97 18.85
C ALA A 36 11.44 -2.25 17.73
N VAL A 37 11.40 -0.92 17.74
CA VAL A 37 10.77 -0.11 16.69
C VAL A 37 11.65 -0.06 15.43
N GLU A 38 12.96 -0.13 15.58
CA GLU A 38 13.90 -0.10 14.46
C GLU A 38 13.98 -1.44 13.71
N GLU A 39 13.88 -2.58 14.41
CA GLU A 39 13.84 -3.91 13.76
C GLU A 39 12.54 -4.14 12.96
N VAL A 40 11.38 -3.74 13.49
CA VAL A 40 10.09 -3.84 12.78
C VAL A 40 10.05 -2.93 11.55
N ASN A 41 10.69 -1.75 11.61
CA ASN A 41 10.76 -0.84 10.47
C ASN A 41 11.67 -1.38 9.35
N ASN A 42 12.72 -2.13 9.69
CA ASN A 42 13.68 -2.64 8.69
C ASN A 42 13.15 -3.89 7.94
N ASP A 43 12.37 -4.74 8.61
CA ASP A 43 11.74 -5.93 8.02
C ASP A 43 10.63 -5.55 7.00
N LEU A 44 9.89 -4.47 7.28
CA LEU A 44 8.86 -3.95 6.36
C LEU A 44 9.44 -3.17 5.16
N THR A 45 10.63 -2.57 5.29
CA THR A 45 11.28 -1.84 4.18
C THR A 45 12.05 -2.73 3.21
N ASN A 46 12.38 -3.97 3.60
CA ASN A 46 13.19 -4.85 2.75
C ASN A 46 12.36 -5.56 1.67
N ASP A 47 11.10 -5.87 1.97
CA ASP A 47 10.20 -6.63 1.08
C ASP A 47 9.67 -5.83 -0.12
N TYR A 48 9.69 -4.51 -0.03
CA TYR A 48 9.18 -3.62 -1.07
C TYR A 48 10.32 -2.91 -1.79
N GLN A 49 10.48 -3.22 -3.08
CA GLN A 49 11.44 -2.61 -4.00
C GLN A 49 10.66 -1.99 -5.16
N PRO A 50 10.01 -0.82 -4.94
CA PRO A 50 9.12 -0.22 -5.92
C PRO A 50 9.87 0.18 -7.19
N ALA A 51 9.42 -0.34 -8.34
CA ALA A 51 9.97 -0.02 -9.64
C ALA A 51 8.84 0.23 -10.66
N ILE A 52 9.06 1.18 -11.58
CA ILE A 52 8.17 1.34 -12.74
C ILE A 52 8.29 0.06 -13.57
N GLU A 53 7.16 -0.59 -13.81
CA GLU A 53 7.13 -1.86 -14.51
C GLU A 53 7.25 -1.67 -16.02
N ASP A 54 8.09 -2.47 -16.68
CA ASP A 54 8.08 -2.61 -18.13
C ASP A 54 6.90 -3.46 -18.58
N LEU A 55 6.09 -2.94 -19.50
CA LEU A 55 4.92 -3.65 -20.01
C LEU A 55 5.25 -4.33 -21.34
N HIS A 56 4.80 -5.57 -21.50
CA HIS A 56 4.79 -6.26 -22.80
C HIS A 56 3.47 -6.08 -23.55
N GLY A 57 2.46 -5.54 -22.89
CA GLY A 57 1.16 -5.28 -23.49
C GLY A 57 0.22 -4.56 -22.55
N LEU A 58 -0.74 -3.85 -23.15
CA LEU A 58 -1.84 -3.18 -22.46
C LEU A 58 -3.12 -3.46 -23.26
N GLN A 59 -4.16 -3.92 -22.57
CA GLN A 59 -5.50 -4.07 -23.14
C GLN A 59 -6.50 -3.34 -22.26
N VAL A 60 -7.30 -2.46 -22.86
CA VAL A 60 -8.38 -1.76 -22.16
C VAL A 60 -9.71 -2.19 -22.76
N THR A 61 -10.65 -2.57 -21.89
CA THR A 61 -12.04 -2.91 -22.22
C THR A 61 -12.97 -1.93 -21.51
N GLU A 62 -14.28 -2.08 -21.72
CA GLU A 62 -15.29 -1.28 -21.01
C GLU A 62 -15.27 -1.45 -19.48
N LYS A 63 -14.66 -2.52 -18.97
CA LYS A 63 -14.71 -2.88 -17.54
C LYS A 63 -13.32 -2.99 -16.89
N LEU A 64 -12.30 -3.32 -17.68
CA LEU A 64 -10.99 -3.72 -17.18
C LEU A 64 -9.86 -3.07 -17.97
N ALA A 65 -8.79 -2.74 -17.25
CA ALA A 65 -7.46 -2.53 -17.81
C ALA A 65 -6.60 -3.76 -17.47
N SER A 66 -5.96 -4.35 -18.48
CA SER A 66 -5.06 -5.49 -18.28
C SER A 66 -3.67 -5.15 -18.78
N ILE A 67 -2.66 -5.46 -17.98
CA ILE A 67 -1.25 -5.35 -18.37
C ILE A 67 -0.64 -6.73 -18.53
N VAL A 68 0.34 -6.85 -19.42
CA VAL A 68 1.18 -8.05 -19.57
C VAL A 68 2.57 -7.70 -19.09
N VAL A 69 3.10 -8.49 -18.16
CA VAL A 69 4.43 -8.32 -17.56
C VAL A 69 5.21 -9.63 -17.63
N THR A 70 6.51 -9.59 -17.37
CA THR A 70 7.29 -10.81 -17.18
C THR A 70 7.08 -11.35 -15.76
N SER A 71 6.90 -12.68 -15.65
CA SER A 71 6.89 -13.39 -14.37
C SER A 71 7.80 -14.61 -14.41
N THR A 72 8.51 -14.85 -13.30
CA THR A 72 9.32 -16.03 -12.99
C THR A 72 8.63 -16.96 -11.97
N GLY A 73 7.32 -16.76 -11.75
CA GLY A 73 6.44 -17.72 -11.06
C GLY A 73 5.73 -17.21 -9.81
N CYS A 74 6.07 -16.03 -9.29
CA CYS A 74 5.47 -15.52 -8.05
C CYS A 74 4.78 -14.17 -8.16
N THR A 75 4.77 -13.56 -9.35
CA THR A 75 4.00 -12.34 -9.63
C THR A 75 2.52 -12.53 -9.26
N LYS A 76 2.01 -11.63 -8.44
CA LYS A 76 0.59 -11.50 -8.07
C LYS A 76 0.10 -10.08 -8.34
N LYS A 77 -1.23 -9.89 -8.36
CA LYS A 77 -1.82 -8.56 -8.57
C LYS A 77 -1.43 -7.60 -7.44
N GLU A 78 -1.38 -8.09 -6.21
CA GLU A 78 -1.10 -7.31 -5.01
C GLU A 78 0.35 -6.80 -4.96
N ASP A 79 1.22 -7.33 -5.81
CA ASP A 79 2.58 -6.84 -5.99
C ASP A 79 2.61 -5.53 -6.80
N PHE A 80 1.45 -5.00 -7.22
CA PHE A 80 1.36 -3.79 -8.04
C PHE A 80 0.44 -2.75 -7.45
N ILE A 81 0.82 -1.50 -7.67
CA ILE A 81 -0.06 -0.34 -7.47
C ILE A 81 -0.18 0.45 -8.77
N VAL A 82 -1.28 1.19 -8.87
CA VAL A 82 -1.51 2.16 -9.95
C VAL A 82 -1.44 3.54 -9.35
N VAL A 83 -0.49 4.36 -9.83
CA VAL A 83 -0.38 5.76 -9.45
C VAL A 83 -0.91 6.60 -10.58
N SER A 84 -1.87 7.47 -10.28
CA SER A 84 -2.48 8.39 -11.23
C SER A 84 -2.05 9.82 -10.91
N ASP A 85 -1.58 10.55 -11.91
CA ASP A 85 -1.31 11.99 -11.76
C ASP A 85 -2.60 12.81 -11.94
N LYS A 86 -2.53 14.11 -11.64
CA LYS A 86 -3.67 15.03 -11.74
C LYS A 86 -3.81 15.65 -13.15
N SER A 87 -3.26 15.03 -14.20
CA SER A 87 -3.40 15.57 -15.57
C SER A 87 -4.77 15.28 -16.18
N VAL A 88 -5.07 15.90 -17.32
CA VAL A 88 -6.32 15.68 -18.06
C VAL A 88 -6.01 15.40 -19.55
N PRO A 89 -6.21 14.16 -20.06
CA PRO A 89 -6.58 12.97 -19.30
C PRO A 89 -5.47 12.57 -18.30
N PRO A 90 -5.80 11.84 -17.22
CA PRO A 90 -4.80 11.42 -16.23
C PRO A 90 -3.78 10.48 -16.86
N LYS A 91 -2.53 10.57 -16.39
CA LYS A 91 -1.48 9.61 -16.68
C LYS A 91 -1.38 8.62 -15.53
N VAL A 92 -1.39 7.34 -15.87
CA VAL A 92 -1.29 6.24 -14.91
C VAL A 92 0.02 5.50 -15.10
N THR A 93 0.62 5.13 -13.97
CA THR A 93 1.85 4.35 -13.91
C THR A 93 1.59 3.10 -13.07
N PHE A 94 1.89 1.94 -13.64
CA PHE A 94 1.92 0.67 -12.92
C PHE A 94 3.29 0.51 -12.26
N ILE A 95 3.31 0.33 -10.94
CA ILE A 95 4.55 0.17 -10.17
C ILE A 95 4.51 -1.20 -9.53
N ARG A 96 5.54 -2.01 -9.77
CA ARG A 96 5.75 -3.27 -9.07
C ARG A 96 6.40 -2.96 -7.73
N LEU A 97 5.69 -3.29 -6.66
CA LEU A 97 6.13 -3.15 -5.28
C LEU A 97 7.04 -4.31 -4.85
N LYS A 98 6.74 -5.55 -5.27
CA LYS A 98 7.49 -6.74 -4.87
C LYS A 98 8.14 -7.40 -6.09
N PRO A 99 9.47 -7.63 -6.09
CA PRO A 99 10.16 -8.26 -7.21
C PRO A 99 9.78 -9.75 -7.34
N ASP A 100 9.77 -10.25 -8.57
CA ASP A 100 9.50 -11.68 -8.87
C ASP A 100 10.83 -12.46 -8.93
N TYR A 101 11.29 -12.93 -7.77
CA TYR A 101 12.53 -13.71 -7.63
C TYR A 101 12.32 -15.22 -7.57
N CYS A 102 11.25 -15.72 -8.19
CA CYS A 102 11.01 -17.15 -8.28
C CYS A 102 11.83 -17.81 -9.39
N ARG A 103 11.90 -19.15 -9.35
CA ARG A 103 12.82 -19.94 -10.19
C ARG A 103 12.13 -20.65 -11.35
N ALA A 104 10.91 -20.24 -11.72
CA ALA A 104 10.27 -20.75 -12.92
C ALA A 104 10.79 -20.02 -14.17
N ALA A 105 10.60 -20.62 -15.33
CA ALA A 105 10.92 -19.98 -16.61
C ALA A 105 10.13 -18.67 -16.78
N SER A 106 10.82 -17.62 -17.24
CA SER A 106 10.21 -16.33 -17.57
C SER A 106 9.10 -16.50 -18.59
N ARG A 107 7.93 -15.92 -18.31
CA ARG A 107 6.76 -16.00 -19.18
C ARG A 107 5.92 -14.73 -19.09
N PRO A 108 5.16 -14.39 -20.16
CA PRO A 108 4.17 -13.33 -20.07
C PRO A 108 3.10 -13.69 -19.05
N TYR A 109 2.75 -12.71 -18.21
CA TYR A 109 1.75 -12.85 -17.16
C TYR A 109 0.76 -11.69 -17.22
N LEU A 110 -0.53 -12.01 -17.28
CA LEU A 110 -1.61 -11.04 -17.40
C LEU A 110 -2.13 -10.62 -16.02
N ILE A 111 -2.11 -9.32 -15.75
CA ILE A 111 -2.65 -8.73 -14.52
C ILE A 111 -3.84 -7.85 -14.88
N ARG A 112 -4.94 -7.96 -14.13
CA ARG A 112 -6.20 -7.27 -14.40
C ARG A 112 -6.56 -6.31 -13.29
N PHE A 113 -6.89 -5.08 -13.68
CA PHE A 113 -7.39 -4.01 -12.84
C PHE A 113 -8.80 -3.60 -13.32
N SER A 114 -9.68 -3.25 -12.40
CA SER A 114 -10.90 -2.53 -12.74
C SER A 114 -10.56 -1.11 -13.20
N LEU A 115 -11.46 -0.48 -13.96
CA LEU A 115 -11.27 0.93 -14.33
C LEU A 115 -11.29 1.88 -13.13
N GLU A 116 -11.91 1.48 -12.02
CA GLU A 116 -11.90 2.23 -10.76
C GLU A 116 -10.53 2.17 -10.09
N GLU A 117 -9.85 1.01 -10.11
CA GLU A 117 -8.49 0.84 -9.59
C GLU A 117 -7.47 1.67 -10.38
N VAL A 118 -7.72 1.91 -11.67
CA VAL A 118 -6.91 2.79 -12.52
C VAL A 118 -7.25 4.29 -12.28
N GLY A 119 -8.33 4.57 -11.56
CA GLY A 119 -8.73 5.92 -11.16
C GLY A 119 -9.45 6.72 -12.25
N ALA A 120 -9.63 6.18 -13.47
CA ALA A 120 -10.31 6.88 -14.56
C ALA A 120 -10.81 5.96 -15.68
N ARG A 121 -11.91 6.37 -16.33
CA ARG A 121 -12.42 5.73 -17.56
C ARG A 121 -11.63 6.10 -18.82
N LYS A 122 -10.92 7.22 -18.80
CA LYS A 122 -10.03 7.71 -19.86
C LYS A 122 -8.70 8.06 -19.21
N PHE A 123 -7.62 7.47 -19.69
CA PHE A 123 -6.28 7.66 -19.14
C PHE A 123 -5.23 7.40 -20.22
N SER A 124 -3.99 7.80 -19.94
CA SER A 124 -2.82 7.41 -20.71
C SER A 124 -1.86 6.64 -19.80
N VAL A 125 -1.16 5.64 -20.34
CA VAL A 125 -0.17 4.86 -19.59
C VAL A 125 1.22 5.38 -19.91
N VAL A 126 2.04 5.59 -18.88
CA VAL A 126 3.41 6.12 -19.06
C VAL A 126 4.50 5.09 -18.81
N ASN A 127 4.14 3.86 -18.45
CA ASN A 127 5.09 2.76 -18.37
C ASN A 127 5.81 2.52 -19.71
N PRO A 128 7.12 2.20 -19.70
CA PRO A 128 7.80 1.72 -20.89
C PRO A 128 7.10 0.48 -21.45
N VAL A 129 7.01 0.39 -22.77
CA VAL A 129 6.52 -0.81 -23.46
C VAL A 129 7.69 -1.47 -24.16
N ILE A 130 8.03 -2.67 -23.71
CA ILE A 130 9.10 -3.49 -24.29
C ILE A 130 8.42 -4.68 -24.95
N PRO A 131 8.37 -4.76 -26.29
CA PRO A 131 7.85 -5.95 -26.95
C PRO A 131 8.63 -7.18 -26.49
N SER A 132 7.93 -8.27 -26.17
CA SER A 132 8.63 -9.55 -26.01
C SER A 132 9.38 -9.86 -27.30
N PRO A 133 10.60 -10.45 -27.25
CA PRO A 133 11.29 -10.89 -28.44
C PRO A 133 10.31 -11.72 -29.27
N SER A 134 10.07 -11.27 -30.50
CA SER A 134 9.29 -12.05 -31.44
C SER A 134 10.12 -13.28 -31.79
N ASP A 135 9.73 -14.43 -31.27
CA ASP A 135 10.18 -15.73 -31.79
C ASP A 135 9.60 -15.85 -33.22
N PHE A 136 10.24 -15.18 -34.19
CA PHE A 136 10.01 -15.38 -35.63
C PHE A 136 10.95 -16.46 -36.15
#